data_AF-A0A1G1JDB8-F1
#
_entry.id   AF-A0A1G1JDB8-F1
#
_cell.length_a   1.000
_cell.length_b   1.000
_cell.length_c   1.000
_cell.angle_alpha   90.00
_cell.angle_beta   90.00
_cell.angle_gamma   90.00
#
_symmetry.space_group_name_H-M   'P 1'
#
loop_
_entity.id
_entity.type
_entity.pdbx_description
1 polymer ?
#
loop_
_entity_poly.entity_id
_entity_poly.type
_entity_poly.pdbx_seq_one_letter_code
_entity_poly.pdbx_strand_id
1 'polypeptide(L)'
;MNPAGELLIVDYKATAKDAEVTLDAQWQDGYKRQVEIYQWLFRRNDFKVAKTTYFVYGNGKADRKAFDGKWEFDVTVIPYEGNDDWVEPVIFKAHQCLSGEAIPAADPNCDYCRYIVSVNDTVKSKA
;
A
#
# COMPACT_ATOMS: atom_id res chain seq x y z
N MET A 1 18.37 -5.03 11.50
CA MET A 1 19.52 -4.30 10.96
C MET A 1 20.40 -5.30 10.24
N ASN A 2 20.94 -4.97 9.05
CA ASN A 2 21.87 -5.86 8.34
C ASN A 2 23.31 -5.73 8.90
N PRO A 3 24.26 -6.59 8.50
CA PRO A 3 25.65 -6.49 8.97
C PRO A 3 26.36 -5.17 8.63
N ALA A 4 25.86 -4.40 7.66
CA ALA A 4 26.38 -3.08 7.30
C ALA A 4 25.85 -1.94 8.19
N GLY A 5 24.97 -2.24 9.16
CA GLY A 5 24.38 -1.25 10.06
C GLY A 5 23.16 -0.53 9.50
N GLU A 6 22.58 -1.01 8.40
CA GLU A 6 21.41 -0.42 7.78
C GLU A 6 20.11 -1.00 8.36
N LEU A 7 19.12 -0.14 8.57
CA LEU A 7 17.77 -0.54 8.91
C LEU A 7 17.11 -1.20 7.70
N LEU A 8 16.40 -2.30 7.96
CA LEU A 8 15.59 -3.00 6.99
C LEU A 8 14.15 -2.63 7.29
N ILE A 9 13.45 -2.08 6.30
CA ILE A 9 12.00 -1.94 6.39
C ILE A 9 11.41 -3.34 6.20
N VAL A 10 10.50 -3.71 7.08
CA VAL A 10 9.80 -4.99 7.03
C VAL A 10 8.33 -4.73 7.28
N ASP A 11 7.48 -5.12 6.36
CA ASP A 11 6.03 -4.97 6.48
C ASP A 11 5.38 -6.35 6.62
N TYR A 12 4.74 -6.58 7.77
CA TYR A 12 4.06 -7.84 8.06
C TYR A 12 2.60 -7.75 7.59
N LYS A 13 2.17 -8.71 6.79
CA LYS A 13 0.82 -8.77 6.24
C LYS A 13 0.24 -10.16 6.42
N ALA A 14 -1.08 -10.23 6.62
CA ALA A 14 -1.79 -11.49 6.73
C ALA A 14 -2.96 -11.53 5.74
N THR A 15 -3.21 -12.70 5.16
CA THR A 15 -4.35 -12.96 4.27
C THR A 15 -4.79 -14.43 4.43
N ALA A 16 -5.86 -14.84 3.74
CA ALA A 16 -6.30 -16.23 3.67
C ALA A 16 -6.77 -16.49 2.23
N LYS A 17 -5.86 -17.00 1.40
CA LYS A 17 -6.10 -17.31 -0.02
C LYS A 17 -5.59 -18.71 -0.33
N ASP A 18 -6.28 -19.41 -1.23
CA ASP A 18 -5.90 -20.77 -1.64
C ASP A 18 -4.61 -20.81 -2.48
N ALA A 19 -4.19 -19.68 -3.05
CA ALA A 19 -2.97 -19.56 -3.86
C ALA A 19 -1.77 -19.06 -3.03
N GLU A 20 -0.56 -19.36 -3.51
CA GLU A 20 0.68 -18.84 -2.94
C GLU A 20 0.70 -17.30 -3.00
N VAL A 21 1.19 -16.68 -1.93
CA VAL A 21 1.30 -15.23 -1.85
C VAL A 21 2.58 -14.79 -2.54
N THR A 22 2.46 -14.16 -3.71
CA THR A 22 3.57 -13.52 -4.42
C THR A 22 3.43 -12.00 -4.38
N LEU A 23 4.40 -11.23 -4.91
CA LEU A 23 4.32 -9.77 -5.06
C LEU A 23 3.73 -9.30 -6.41
N ASP A 24 3.29 -10.22 -7.27
CA ASP A 24 3.05 -9.95 -8.70
C ASP A 24 1.59 -9.55 -9.02
N ALA A 25 0.71 -9.52 -8.02
CA ALA A 25 -0.68 -9.14 -8.25
C ALA A 25 -0.86 -7.63 -8.36
N GLN A 26 -1.82 -7.18 -9.17
CA GLN A 26 -2.05 -5.78 -9.53
C GLN A 26 -2.35 -4.86 -8.33
N TRP A 27 -2.92 -5.37 -7.25
CA TRP A 27 -3.19 -4.61 -6.01
C TRP A 27 -1.94 -4.38 -5.13
N GLN A 28 -0.77 -4.91 -5.52
CA GLN A 28 0.44 -4.86 -4.69
C GLN A 28 1.31 -3.63 -4.95
N ASP A 29 0.99 -2.84 -5.96
CA ASP A 29 1.64 -1.54 -6.17
C ASP A 29 1.39 -0.59 -4.99
N GLY A 30 0.23 -0.70 -4.32
CA GLY A 30 -0.04 0.03 -3.07
C GLY A 30 0.91 -0.38 -1.94
N TYR A 31 1.25 -1.66 -1.85
CA TYR A 31 2.17 -2.17 -0.83
C TYR A 31 3.62 -1.79 -1.10
N LYS A 32 4.03 -1.79 -2.37
CA LYS A 32 5.33 -1.25 -2.80
C LYS A 32 5.45 0.22 -2.42
N ARG A 33 4.44 1.03 -2.75
CA ARG A 33 4.41 2.46 -2.37
C ARG A 33 4.47 2.66 -0.86
N GLN A 34 3.78 1.81 -0.08
CA GLN A 34 3.78 1.89 1.38
C GLN A 34 5.19 1.73 1.95
N VAL A 35 5.93 0.71 1.54
CA VAL A 35 7.30 0.48 2.03
C VAL A 35 8.29 1.52 1.52
N GLU A 36 8.10 2.05 0.31
CA GLU A 36 8.90 3.15 -0.24
C GLU A 36 8.69 4.45 0.54
N ILE A 37 7.45 4.77 0.93
CA ILE A 37 7.16 5.90 1.82
C ILE A 37 7.83 5.69 3.20
N TYR A 38 7.86 4.47 3.73
CA TYR A 38 8.56 4.20 4.99
C TYR A 38 10.08 4.36 4.86
N GLN A 39 10.68 3.87 3.77
CA GLN A 39 12.10 4.10 3.48
C GLN A 39 12.41 5.59 3.43
N TRP A 40 11.58 6.36 2.71
CA TRP A 40 11.69 7.81 2.64
C TRP A 40 11.64 8.46 4.02
N LEU A 41 10.61 8.15 4.82
CA LEU A 41 10.44 8.72 6.16
C LEU A 41 11.66 8.45 7.05
N PHE A 42 12.18 7.22 7.05
CA PHE A 42 13.34 6.87 7.87
C PHE A 42 14.61 7.57 7.38
N ARG A 43 14.83 7.66 6.06
CA ARG A 43 15.97 8.40 5.50
C ARG A 43 15.90 9.90 5.82
N ARG A 44 14.69 10.47 5.84
CA ARG A 44 14.45 11.87 6.26
C ARG A 44 14.65 12.10 7.77
N ASN A 45 14.75 11.04 8.56
CA ASN A 45 15.11 11.08 9.98
C ASN A 45 16.57 10.61 10.21
N ASP A 46 17.44 10.80 9.21
CA ASP A 46 18.89 10.51 9.26
C ASP A 46 19.28 9.04 9.54
N PHE A 47 18.34 8.11 9.38
CA PHE A 47 18.64 6.68 9.46
C PHE A 47 19.29 6.17 8.18
N LYS A 48 20.28 5.29 8.31
CA LYS A 48 20.78 4.46 7.19
C LYS A 48 19.78 3.35 6.92
N VAL A 49 19.17 3.34 5.74
CA VAL A 49 18.12 2.38 5.37
C VAL A 49 18.53 1.64 4.11
N ALA A 50 18.50 0.30 4.17
CA ALA A 50 18.84 -0.55 3.05
C ALA A 50 17.83 -0.37 1.90
N LYS A 51 18.30 -0.58 0.66
CA LYS A 51 17.42 -0.57 -0.53
C LYS A 51 16.42 -1.72 -0.50
N THR A 52 16.86 -2.90 -0.05
CA THR A 52 16.02 -4.07 0.10
C THR A 52 15.09 -3.93 1.31
N THR A 53 13.81 -4.13 1.08
CA THR A 53 12.75 -4.27 2.07
C THR A 53 12.16 -5.66 1.99
N TYR A 54 11.50 -6.11 3.05
CA TYR A 54 10.90 -7.45 3.10
C TYR A 54 9.41 -7.35 3.42
N PHE A 55 8.63 -8.18 2.73
CA PHE A 55 7.27 -8.46 3.10
C PHE A 55 7.23 -9.82 3.80
N VAL A 56 6.72 -9.84 5.03
CA VAL A 56 6.48 -11.09 5.76
C VAL A 56 4.99 -11.38 5.65
N TYR A 57 4.64 -12.37 4.86
CA TYR A 57 3.25 -12.74 4.60
C TYR A 57 2.87 -14.00 5.37
N GLY A 58 1.88 -13.88 6.26
CA GLY A 58 1.16 -15.02 6.81
C GLY A 58 -0.08 -15.34 5.98
N ASN A 59 -0.08 -16.46 5.25
CA ASN A 59 -1.27 -16.94 4.55
C ASN A 59 -2.00 -17.98 5.40
N GLY A 60 -3.22 -17.66 5.83
CA GLY A 60 -4.03 -18.49 6.70
C GLY A 60 -4.58 -19.71 5.98
N LYS A 61 -4.50 -20.87 6.64
CA LYS A 61 -5.00 -22.15 6.15
C LYS A 61 -6.50 -22.28 6.37
N ALA A 62 -7.28 -22.10 5.30
CA ALA A 62 -8.73 -22.27 5.32
C ALA A 62 -9.17 -23.74 5.17
N ASP A 63 -8.26 -24.65 4.83
CA ASP A 63 -8.51 -26.07 4.54
C ASP A 63 -8.45 -26.97 5.80
N ARG A 64 -8.39 -26.39 6.99
CA ARG A 64 -8.38 -27.15 8.25
C ARG A 64 -9.77 -27.76 8.51
N LYS A 65 -9.78 -29.00 9.03
CA LYS A 65 -11.01 -29.78 9.28
C LYS A 65 -11.99 -29.08 10.23
N ALA A 66 -11.47 -28.27 11.16
CA ALA A 66 -12.23 -27.46 12.10
C ALA A 66 -11.41 -26.24 12.52
N PHE A 67 -12.09 -25.24 13.07
CA PHE A 67 -11.47 -24.01 13.56
C PHE A 67 -10.68 -24.22 14.85
N ASP A 68 -11.18 -25.04 15.78
CA ASP A 68 -10.57 -25.43 17.07
C ASP A 68 -9.92 -24.28 17.88
N GLY A 69 -10.34 -23.04 17.67
CA GLY A 69 -9.74 -21.85 18.29
C GLY A 69 -8.29 -21.57 17.85
N LYS A 70 -7.83 -22.15 16.73
CA LYS A 70 -6.45 -22.06 16.24
C LYS A 70 -6.43 -21.58 14.80
N TRP A 71 -5.62 -20.55 14.54
CA TRP A 71 -5.29 -20.14 13.18
C TRP A 71 -3.91 -20.64 12.82
N GLU A 72 -3.81 -21.30 11.68
CA GLU A 72 -2.55 -21.79 11.14
C GLU A 72 -2.18 -21.00 9.90
N PHE A 73 -0.92 -20.60 9.80
CA PHE A 73 -0.42 -19.77 8.70
C PHE A 73 0.81 -20.44 8.07
N ASP A 74 0.90 -20.36 6.74
CA ASP A 74 2.17 -20.47 6.04
C ASP A 74 2.82 -19.08 5.99
N VAL A 75 4.08 -18.99 6.42
CA VAL A 75 4.81 -17.72 6.47
C VAL A 75 5.84 -17.68 5.34
N THR A 76 5.72 -16.68 4.48
CA THR A 76 6.65 -16.43 3.38
C THR A 76 7.34 -15.08 3.56
N VAL A 77 8.64 -15.03 3.31
CA VAL A 77 9.42 -13.79 3.30
C VAL A 77 9.74 -13.44 1.86
N ILE A 78 9.28 -12.28 1.40
CA ILE A 78 9.42 -11.84 0.02
C ILE A 78 10.30 -10.59 -0.02
N PRO A 79 11.48 -10.62 -0.67
CA PRO A 79 12.32 -9.45 -0.85
C PRO A 79 11.75 -8.52 -1.93
N TYR A 80 11.92 -7.22 -1.72
CA TYR A 80 11.61 -6.18 -2.70
C TYR A 80 12.69 -5.10 -2.66
N GLU A 81 13.13 -4.61 -3.82
CA GLU A 81 14.00 -3.44 -3.90
C GLU A 81 13.14 -2.17 -4.03
N GLY A 82 13.05 -1.39 -2.96
CA GLY A 82 12.28 -0.15 -2.96
C GLY A 82 13.00 0.99 -3.68
N ASN A 83 12.20 1.88 -4.28
CA ASN A 83 12.65 3.17 -4.77
C ASN A 83 11.72 4.28 -4.26
N ASP A 84 12.26 5.21 -3.47
CA ASP A 84 11.54 6.31 -2.87
C ASP A 84 11.78 7.68 -3.54
N ASP A 85 12.55 7.73 -4.64
CA ASP A 85 12.86 8.97 -5.36
C ASP A 85 11.59 9.72 -5.82
N TRP A 86 10.49 8.99 -6.03
CA TRP A 86 9.22 9.56 -6.44
C TRP A 86 8.43 10.23 -5.30
N VAL A 87 8.71 9.86 -4.04
CA VAL A 87 7.87 10.20 -2.89
C VAL A 87 7.87 11.70 -2.63
N GLU A 88 9.05 12.31 -2.49
CA GLU A 88 9.17 13.73 -2.16
C GLU A 88 8.56 14.65 -3.24
N PRO A 89 8.88 14.49 -4.55
CA PRO A 89 8.26 15.30 -5.60
C PRO A 89 6.72 15.17 -5.62
N VAL A 90 6.18 13.98 -5.33
CA VAL A 90 4.73 13.75 -5.30
C VAL A 90 4.08 14.38 -4.08
N ILE A 91 4.73 14.35 -2.91
CA ILE A 91 4.25 15.04 -1.70
C ILE A 91 4.14 16.55 -1.96
N PHE A 92 5.15 17.17 -2.59
CA PHE A 92 5.10 18.59 -2.93
C PHE A 92 3.94 18.93 -3.89
N LYS A 93 3.73 18.11 -4.93
CA LYS A 93 2.61 18.26 -5.86
C LYS A 93 1.26 18.10 -5.16
N ALA A 94 1.14 17.11 -4.28
CA ALA A 94 -0.09 16.86 -3.51
C ALA A 94 -0.40 18.05 -2.59
N HIS A 95 0.61 18.58 -1.89
CA HIS A 95 0.46 19.78 -1.07
C HIS A 95 0.04 20.99 -1.90
N GLN A 96 0.69 21.24 -3.05
CA GLN A 96 0.32 22.35 -3.94
C GLN A 96 -1.14 22.24 -4.42
N CYS A 97 -1.58 21.04 -4.78
CA CYS A 97 -2.97 20.78 -5.18
C CYS A 97 -3.93 21.05 -4.01
N LEU A 98 -3.61 20.55 -2.82
CA LEU A 98 -4.45 20.71 -1.62
C LEU A 98 -4.56 22.17 -1.15
N SER A 99 -3.48 22.95 -1.28
CA SER A 99 -3.44 24.36 -0.88
C SER A 99 -3.91 25.32 -1.98
N GLY A 100 -4.27 24.82 -3.16
CA GLY A 100 -4.76 25.64 -4.26
C GLY A 100 -6.18 26.17 -4.01
N GLU A 101 -6.47 27.36 -4.53
CA GLU A 101 -7.84 27.92 -4.49
C GLU A 101 -8.77 27.24 -5.51
N ALA A 102 -8.20 26.73 -6.60
CA ALA A 102 -8.94 26.08 -7.67
C ALA A 102 -9.09 24.58 -7.41
N ILE A 103 -10.33 24.10 -7.37
CA ILE A 103 -10.64 22.67 -7.31
C ILE A 103 -10.23 22.01 -8.64
N PRO A 104 -9.42 20.94 -8.63
CA PRO A 104 -9.01 20.26 -9.85
C PRO A 104 -10.21 19.63 -10.57
N ALA A 105 -10.11 19.56 -11.90
CA ALA A 105 -11.09 18.85 -12.71
C ALA A 105 -11.10 17.35 -12.35
N ALA A 106 -12.29 16.76 -12.31
CA ALA A 106 -12.45 15.34 -12.08
C ALA A 106 -11.83 14.53 -13.23
N ASP A 107 -11.12 13.46 -12.90
CA ASP A 107 -10.63 12.52 -13.91
C ASP A 107 -11.83 11.78 -14.55
N PRO A 108 -11.91 11.66 -15.90
CA PRO A 108 -13.01 10.95 -16.57
C PRO A 108 -13.19 9.50 -16.10
N ASN A 109 -12.11 8.87 -15.64
CA ASN A 109 -12.09 7.50 -15.15
C ASN A 109 -12.25 7.39 -13.63
N CYS A 110 -12.48 8.50 -12.91
CA CYS A 110 -12.68 8.50 -11.46
C CYS A 110 -14.04 7.92 -11.06
N ASP A 111 -14.06 6.68 -10.57
CA ASP A 111 -15.28 5.99 -10.10
C ASP A 111 -16.03 6.78 -9.02
N TYR A 112 -15.31 7.36 -8.06
CA TYR A 112 -15.89 8.17 -7.00
C TYR A 112 -16.56 9.44 -7.53
N CYS A 113 -15.93 10.08 -8.51
CA CYS A 113 -16.44 11.29 -9.14
C CYS A 113 -17.74 10.97 -9.90
N ARG A 114 -17.75 9.86 -10.66
CA ARG A 114 -18.96 9.38 -11.34
C ARG A 114 -20.06 9.02 -10.35
N TYR A 115 -19.73 8.36 -9.24
CA TYR A 115 -20.68 8.04 -8.18
C TYR A 115 -21.35 9.31 -7.61
N ILE A 116 -20.57 10.33 -7.26
CA ILE A 116 -21.11 11.60 -6.72
C ILE A 116 -22.01 12.31 -7.75
N VAL A 117 -21.62 12.33 -9.03
CA VAL A 117 -22.45 12.88 -10.11
C VAL A 117 -23.78 12.14 -10.18
N SER A 118 -23.76 10.80 -10.24
CA SER A 118 -24.98 9.98 -10.33
C SER A 118 -25.90 10.17 -9.11
N VAL A 119 -25.35 10.27 -7.89
CA VAL A 119 -26.13 10.54 -6.69
C VAL A 119 -26.79 11.91 -6.76
N ASN A 120 -26.03 12.95 -7.13
CA ASN A 120 -26.55 14.32 -7.22
C ASN A 120 -27.66 14.44 -8.27
N ASP A 121 -27.50 13.79 -9.42
CA ASP A 121 -28.52 13.79 -10.48
C ASP A 121 -29.82 13.11 -10.02
N THR A 122 -29.69 11.99 -9.31
CA THR A 122 -30.84 11.25 -8.77
C THR A 122 -31.59 12.03 -7.68
N VAL A 123 -30.86 12.75 -6.83
CA VAL A 123 -31.46 13.60 -5.79
C VAL A 123 -32.22 14.77 -6.43
N LYS A 124 -31.63 15.41 -7.45
CA LYS A 124 -32.27 16.52 -8.17
C LYS A 124 -33.49 16.09 -8.98
N SER A 125 -33.50 14.88 -9.56
CA SER A 125 -34.66 14.39 -10.33
C SER A 125 -35.87 14.01 -9.46
N LYS A 126 -35.70 13.92 -8.14
CA LYS A 126 -36.75 13.58 -7.17
C LYS A 126 -37.29 14.80 -6.40
N ALA A 127 -36.68 15.97 -6.58
CA ALA A 127 -37.12 17.25 -6.01
C ALA A 127 -37.96 18.02 -7.03
#